data_AF-A0A1F3SIJ9-F1
#
_entry.id   AF-A0A1F3SIJ9-F1
#
_cell.length_a   1.000
_cell.length_b   1.000
_cell.length_c   1.000
_cell.angle_alpha   90.00
_cell.angle_beta   90.00
_cell.angle_gamma   90.00
#
_symmetry.space_group_name_H-M   'P 1'
#
loop_
_entity.id
_entity.type
_entity.pdbx_description
1 polymer ?
#
loop_
_entity_poly.entity_id
_entity_poly.type
_entity_poly.pdbx_seq_one_letter_code
_entity_poly.pdbx_strand_id
1 'polypeptide(L)'
;MSITVPPSHQPKRDSNGIQYVPKDYVEVAEAQEASFLKLMFDEMKNSIEHAEEPSSAEGIYQSLLTDEQAQSLASHPDGVGIKNLILDQIYPQKFRSKEGYEAYQAMTKGNGKPRE
;
A
#
# COMPACT_ATOMS: atom_id res chain seq x y z
N MET A 1 13.91 1.77 41.95
CA MET A 1 14.56 2.23 40.71
C MET A 1 13.49 2.30 39.64
N SER A 2 13.01 3.49 39.29
CA SER A 2 11.97 3.68 38.28
C SER A 2 12.64 3.78 36.91
N ILE A 3 12.31 2.86 36.01
CA ILE A 3 12.80 2.86 34.64
C ILE A 3 11.87 3.79 33.85
N THR A 4 12.32 5.01 33.58
CA THR A 4 11.62 5.92 32.69
C THR A 4 11.86 5.46 31.25
N VAL A 5 10.84 4.94 30.59
CA VAL A 5 10.88 4.56 29.18
C VAL A 5 10.96 5.86 28.35
N PRO A 6 11.96 6.03 27.46
CA PRO A 6 12.03 7.20 26.61
C PRO A 6 10.83 7.23 25.65
N PRO A 7 10.29 8.42 25.30
CA PRO A 7 9.21 8.51 24.34
C PRO A 7 9.68 7.96 22.99
N SER A 8 8.99 6.91 22.53
CA SER A 8 9.12 6.38 21.17
C SER A 8 8.94 7.54 20.20
N HIS A 9 10.01 7.90 19.49
CA HIS A 9 9.93 8.81 18.35
C HIS A 9 9.30 8.03 17.20
N GLN A 10 7.99 7.79 17.27
CA GLN A 10 7.24 7.57 16.05
C GLN A 10 7.38 8.87 15.24
N PRO A 11 7.96 8.84 14.02
CA PRO A 11 7.93 10.02 13.18
C PRO A 11 6.47 10.40 13.03
N LYS A 12 6.10 11.61 13.48
CA LYS A 12 4.80 12.17 13.18
C LYS A 12 4.73 12.23 11.65
N ARG A 13 4.04 11.25 11.06
CA ARG A 13 3.73 11.22 9.64
C ARG A 13 2.70 12.32 9.43
N ASP A 14 3.19 13.56 9.38
CA ASP A 14 2.39 14.68 8.93
C ASP A 14 1.81 14.29 7.57
N SER A 15 0.53 14.52 7.39
CA SER A 15 -0.27 14.19 6.21
C SER A 15 0.23 14.97 4.98
N ASN A 16 1.40 14.59 4.49
CA ASN A 16 2.20 15.22 3.44
C ASN A 16 1.50 15.18 2.08
N GLY A 17 0.46 15.99 1.92
CA GLY A 17 -0.23 16.23 0.66
C GLY A 17 -0.84 14.98 0.02
N ILE A 18 -1.05 13.89 0.77
CA ILE A 18 -1.60 12.63 0.24
C ILE A 18 -2.97 12.87 -0.42
N GLN A 19 -3.76 13.81 0.11
CA GLN A 19 -5.03 14.25 -0.47
C GLN A 19 -4.92 14.87 -1.88
N TYR A 20 -3.71 15.27 -2.29
CA TYR A 20 -3.42 15.83 -3.62
C TYR A 20 -2.72 14.82 -4.53
N VAL A 21 -2.66 13.55 -4.13
CA VAL A 21 -2.20 12.45 -4.98
C VAL A 21 -3.40 11.93 -5.77
N PRO A 22 -3.31 11.83 -7.11
CA PRO A 22 -4.39 11.25 -7.90
C PRO A 22 -4.63 9.78 -7.55
N LYS A 23 -5.91 9.37 -7.59
CA LYS A 23 -6.35 8.04 -7.14
C LYS A 23 -5.61 6.90 -7.85
N ASP A 24 -5.37 7.06 -9.15
CA ASP A 24 -4.65 6.07 -9.96
C ASP A 24 -3.25 5.78 -9.41
N TYR A 25 -2.53 6.78 -8.89
CA TYR A 25 -1.22 6.57 -8.26
C TYR A 25 -1.34 5.88 -6.91
N VAL A 26 -2.39 6.19 -6.14
CA VAL A 26 -2.67 5.52 -4.86
C VAL A 26 -2.97 4.04 -5.10
N GLU A 27 -3.80 3.71 -6.09
CA GLU A 27 -4.15 2.33 -6.45
C GLU A 27 -2.92 1.54 -6.92
N VAL A 28 -2.03 2.15 -7.72
CA VAL A 28 -0.77 1.52 -8.12
C VAL A 28 0.11 1.23 -6.91
N ALA A 29 0.23 2.19 -5.98
CA ALA A 29 1.03 2.00 -4.79
C ALA A 29 0.44 0.93 -3.84
N GLU A 30 -0.88 0.85 -3.73
CA GLU A 30 -1.60 -0.21 -3.00
C GLU A 30 -1.35 -1.58 -3.61
N ALA A 31 -1.45 -1.71 -4.94
CA ALA A 31 -1.18 -2.97 -5.63
C ALA A 31 0.28 -3.44 -5.45
N GLN A 32 1.23 -2.50 -5.45
CA GLN A 32 2.63 -2.80 -5.20
C GLN A 32 2.89 -3.20 -3.73
N GLU A 33 2.27 -2.52 -2.76
CA GLU A 33 2.36 -2.92 -1.35
C GLU A 33 1.74 -4.30 -1.14
N ALA A 34 0.58 -4.60 -1.75
CA ALA A 34 -0.04 -5.92 -1.67
C ALA A 34 0.87 -7.02 -2.26
N SER A 35 1.51 -6.76 -3.40
CA SER A 35 2.45 -7.70 -4.01
C SER A 35 3.67 -7.98 -3.11
N PHE A 36 4.18 -6.94 -2.45
CA PHE A 36 5.27 -7.08 -1.50
C PHE A 36 4.84 -7.86 -0.25
N LEU A 37 3.67 -7.57 0.30
CA LEU A 37 3.15 -8.26 1.48
C LEU A 37 2.86 -9.74 1.19
N LYS A 38 2.34 -10.04 0.00
CA LYS A 38 2.18 -11.42 -0.48
C LYS A 38 3.52 -12.15 -0.46
N LEU A 39 4.57 -11.56 -1.06
CA LEU A 39 5.91 -12.14 -1.03
C LEU A 39 6.42 -12.36 0.40
N MET A 40 6.24 -11.38 1.29
CA MET A 40 6.61 -11.53 2.70
C MET A 40 5.86 -12.68 3.39
N PHE A 41 4.57 -12.82 3.13
CA PHE A 41 3.78 -13.91 3.70
C PHE A 41 4.21 -15.27 3.16
N ASP A 42 4.53 -15.36 1.88
CA ASP A 42 5.03 -16.59 1.27
C ASP A 42 6.39 -16.98 1.87
N GLU A 43 7.33 -16.02 2.01
CA GLU A 43 8.62 -16.27 2.66
C GLU A 43 8.46 -16.65 4.14
N MET A 44 7.55 -15.99 4.87
CA MET A 44 7.23 -16.36 6.25
C MET A 44 6.70 -17.79 6.35
N LYS A 45 5.78 -18.19 5.47
CA LYS A 45 5.25 -19.56 5.42
C LYS A 45 6.33 -20.59 5.08
N ASN A 46 7.24 -20.26 4.16
CA ASN A 46 8.37 -21.11 3.78
C ASN A 46 9.41 -21.23 4.90
N SER A 47 9.51 -20.23 5.79
CA SER A 47 10.42 -20.27 6.94
C SER A 47 9.98 -21.17 8.09
N ILE A 48 8.72 -21.63 8.09
CA ILE A 48 8.17 -22.53 9.10
C ILE A 48 8.39 -23.97 8.62
N GLU A 49 9.03 -24.81 9.45
CA GLU A 49 9.14 -26.24 9.17
C GLU A 49 7.75 -26.88 9.22
N HIS A 50 7.30 -27.41 8.08
CA HIS A 50 6.04 -28.16 7.99
C HIS A 50 6.34 -29.65 8.17
N ALA A 51 5.63 -30.31 9.08
CA ALA A 51 5.78 -31.74 9.33
C ALA A 51 5.26 -32.61 8.16
N GLU A 52 4.34 -32.06 7.36
CA GLU A 52 3.74 -32.71 6.18
C GLU A 52 3.56 -31.66 5.07
N GLU A 53 3.70 -32.07 3.79
CA GLU A 53 3.42 -31.16 2.69
C GLU A 53 1.90 -30.92 2.55
N PRO A 54 1.48 -29.66 2.37
CA PRO A 54 0.07 -29.33 2.25
C PRO A 54 -0.54 -29.97 1.00
N SER A 55 -1.80 -30.40 1.12
CA SER A 55 -2.54 -30.91 -0.03
C SER A 55 -2.74 -29.80 -1.08
N SER A 56 -2.95 -30.15 -2.35
CA SER A 56 -3.19 -29.17 -3.42
C SER A 56 -4.37 -28.23 -3.12
N ALA A 57 -5.46 -28.75 -2.54
CA ALA A 57 -6.62 -27.95 -2.15
C ALA A 57 -6.29 -26.99 -0.99
N GLU A 58 -5.49 -27.44 -0.04
CA GLU A 58 -5.02 -26.63 1.08
C GLU A 58 -4.09 -25.51 0.61
N GLY A 59 -3.15 -25.81 -0.29
CA GLY A 59 -2.28 -24.80 -0.90
C GLY A 59 -3.07 -23.70 -1.62
N ILE A 60 -4.12 -24.07 -2.37
CA ILE A 60 -5.01 -23.09 -3.02
C ILE A 60 -5.70 -22.21 -1.97
N TYR A 61 -6.29 -22.80 -0.93
CA TYR A 61 -6.97 -22.04 0.12
C TYR A 61 -6.02 -21.09 0.84
N GLN A 62 -4.82 -21.57 1.19
CA GLN A 62 -3.80 -20.78 1.84
C GLN A 62 -3.30 -19.61 0.97
N SER A 63 -3.20 -19.80 -0.35
CA SER A 63 -2.85 -18.72 -1.27
C SER A 63 -3.94 -17.66 -1.34
N LEU A 64 -5.22 -18.06 -1.44
CA LEU A 64 -6.33 -17.11 -1.44
C LEU A 64 -6.37 -16.31 -0.14
N LEU A 65 -6.16 -16.97 1.00
CA LEU A 65 -6.09 -16.32 2.30
C LEU A 65 -4.94 -15.30 2.38
N THR A 66 -3.76 -15.65 1.84
CA THR A 66 -2.62 -14.73 1.77
C THR A 66 -2.94 -13.51 0.91
N ASP A 67 -3.57 -13.71 -0.25
CA ASP A 67 -3.89 -12.63 -1.17
C ASP A 67 -4.85 -11.63 -0.53
N GLU A 68 -5.90 -12.13 0.13
CA GLU A 68 -6.86 -11.29 0.87
C GLU A 68 -6.20 -10.55 2.05
N GLN A 69 -5.33 -11.21 2.80
CA GLN A 69 -4.60 -10.58 3.91
C GLN A 69 -3.66 -9.48 3.41
N ALA A 70 -2.89 -9.75 2.35
CA ALA A 70 -1.98 -8.79 1.75
C ALA A 70 -2.74 -7.56 1.21
N GLN A 71 -3.85 -7.79 0.51
CA GLN A 71 -4.68 -6.72 -0.03
C GLN A 71 -5.35 -5.90 1.09
N SER A 72 -5.91 -6.57 2.10
CA SER A 72 -6.53 -5.90 3.25
C SER A 72 -5.54 -5.01 4.01
N LEU A 73 -4.29 -5.44 4.16
CA LEU A 73 -3.26 -4.65 4.83
C LEU A 73 -2.77 -3.47 3.98
N ALA A 74 -2.62 -3.66 2.67
CA ALA A 74 -2.20 -2.59 1.76
C ALA A 74 -3.27 -1.49 1.60
N SER A 75 -4.55 -1.86 1.60
CA SER A 75 -5.66 -0.91 1.52
C SER A 75 -5.87 -0.11 2.81
N HIS A 76 -5.33 -0.57 3.95
CA HIS A 76 -5.52 0.15 5.20
C HIS A 76 -4.64 1.43 5.26
N PRO A 77 -5.15 2.57 5.76
CA PRO A 77 -4.36 3.81 5.86
C PRO A 77 -3.12 3.67 6.76
N ASP A 78 -3.26 2.86 7.82
CA ASP A 78 -2.20 2.50 8.77
C ASP A 78 -1.57 1.13 8.44
N GLY A 79 -1.56 0.74 7.17
CA GLY A 79 -0.84 -0.44 6.71
C GLY A 79 0.66 -0.40 7.08
N VAL A 80 1.45 -1.32 6.55
CA VAL A 80 2.89 -1.44 6.87
C VAL A 80 3.67 -0.16 6.49
N GLY A 81 3.05 0.72 5.68
CA GLY A 81 3.53 2.06 5.40
C GLY A 81 4.50 2.08 4.22
N ILE A 82 4.60 0.97 3.51
CA ILE A 82 5.40 0.84 2.29
C ILE A 82 4.69 1.55 1.14
N LYS A 83 3.35 1.57 1.12
CA LYS A 83 2.58 2.40 0.18
C LYS A 83 3.05 3.86 0.17
N ASN A 84 3.33 4.45 1.33
CA ASN A 84 3.79 5.83 1.40
C ASN A 84 5.19 6.01 0.78
N LEU A 85 6.10 5.06 0.98
CA LEU A 85 7.42 5.07 0.37
C LEU A 85 7.34 4.91 -1.14
N ILE A 86 6.48 3.99 -1.61
CA ILE A 86 6.19 3.80 -3.02
C ILE A 86 5.61 5.07 -3.62
N LEU A 87 4.62 5.68 -2.95
CA LEU A 87 4.01 6.94 -3.36
C LEU A 87 5.03 8.08 -3.42
N ASP A 88 5.98 8.15 -2.51
CA ASP A 88 7.05 9.15 -2.56
C ASP A 88 7.99 8.94 -3.76
N GLN A 89 8.14 7.69 -4.22
CA GLN A 89 8.93 7.34 -5.40
C GLN A 89 8.21 7.66 -6.71
N ILE A 90 6.93 7.25 -6.84
CA ILE A 90 6.15 7.37 -8.08
C ILE A 90 5.45 8.73 -8.20
N TYR A 91 5.13 9.37 -7.08
CA TYR A 91 4.51 10.69 -7.01
C TYR A 91 5.14 11.55 -5.88
N PRO A 92 6.38 12.06 -6.09
CA PRO A 92 7.10 12.84 -5.10
C PRO A 92 6.35 14.07 -4.57
N GLN A 93 6.72 14.51 -3.36
CA GLN A 93 6.11 15.64 -2.65
C GLN A 93 5.97 16.93 -3.48
N LYS A 94 6.96 17.24 -4.33
CA LYS A 94 6.95 18.43 -5.20
C LYS A 94 5.77 18.49 -6.18
N PHE A 95 5.12 17.36 -6.44
CA PHE A 95 3.95 17.26 -7.32
C PHE A 95 2.62 17.23 -6.54
N ARG A 96 2.66 17.17 -5.20
CA ARG A 96 1.49 17.10 -4.33
C ARG A 96 0.96 18.49 -4.01
N SER A 97 0.65 19.25 -5.05
CA SER A 97 0.00 20.55 -4.93
C SER A 97 -1.48 20.46 -5.28
N LYS A 98 -2.28 21.35 -4.70
CA LYS A 98 -3.70 21.45 -4.98
C LYS A 98 -3.94 21.77 -6.45
N GLU A 99 -3.15 22.70 -7.01
CA GLU A 99 -3.25 23.17 -8.38
C GLU A 99 -2.93 22.04 -9.37
N GLY A 100 -1.90 21.24 -9.10
CA GLY A 100 -1.54 20.08 -9.92
C GLY A 100 -2.61 19.01 -9.90
N TYR A 101 -3.19 18.74 -8.73
CA TYR A 101 -4.27 17.78 -8.56
C TYR A 101 -5.55 18.20 -9.29
N GLU A 102 -5.94 19.47 -9.20
CA GLU A 102 -7.09 20.02 -9.92
C GLU A 102 -6.89 19.99 -11.44
N ALA A 103 -5.69 20.33 -11.92
CA ALA A 103 -5.35 20.25 -13.34
C ALA A 103 -5.42 18.80 -13.87
N TYR A 104 -4.91 17.83 -13.10
CA TYR A 104 -5.02 16.41 -13.44
C TYR A 104 -6.48 15.96 -13.53
N GLN A 105 -7.32 16.32 -12.56
CA GLN A 105 -8.75 16.02 -12.59
C GLN A 105 -9.48 16.67 -13.77
N ALA A 106 -9.12 17.90 -14.13
CA ALA A 106 -9.72 18.59 -15.28
C ALA A 106 -9.38 17.88 -16.61
N MET A 107 -8.14 17.40 -16.74
CA MET A 107 -7.68 16.67 -17.93
C MET A 107 -8.36 15.30 -18.07
N THR A 108 -8.50 14.55 -16.97
CA THR A 108 -9.16 13.23 -17.00
C THR A 108 -10.67 13.31 -17.18
N LYS A 109 -11.33 14.34 -16.61
CA LYS A 109 -12.77 14.59 -16.83
C LYS A 109 -13.08 15.18 -18.22
N GLY A 110 -12.15 15.93 -18.81
CA GLY A 110 -12.31 16.56 -20.13
C GLY A 110 -12.26 15.58 -21.31
N ASN A 111 -11.55 14.46 -21.16
CA ASN A 111 -11.43 13.43 -22.20
C ASN A 111 -12.63 12.46 -22.26
N GLY A 112 -13.66 12.65 -21.42
CA GLY A 112 -14.87 11.81 -21.37
C GLY A 112 -16.08 12.36 -22.13
N LYS A 113 -15.99 13.50 -22.82
CA LYS A 113 -17.09 14.00 -23.66
C LYS A 113 -16.94 13.46 -25.09
N PRO A 114 -17.94 12.77 -25.66
CA PRO A 114 -17.93 12.48 -27.09
C PRO A 114 -17.90 13.81 -27.84
N ARG A 115 -16.99 13.92 -28.81
CA ARG A 115 -17.04 15.00 -29.79
C ARG A 115 -18.33 14.78 -30.59
N GLU A 116 -19.29 15.70 -30.43
CA GLU A 116 -20.50 15.79 -31.26
C GLU A 116 -20.15 16.04 -32.73
#